data_AF-G5A4X3-F1
#
_entry.id   AF-G5A4X3-F1
#
_cell.length_a   1.000
_cell.length_b   1.000
_cell.length_c   1.000
_cell.angle_alpha   90.00
_cell.angle_beta   90.00
_cell.angle_gamma   90.00
#
_symmetry.space_group_name_H-M   'P 1'
#
loop_
_entity.id
_entity.type
_entity.pdbx_description
1 polymer ?
#
loop_
_entity_poly.entity_id
_entity_poly.type
_entity_poly.pdbx_seq_one_letter_code
_entity_poly.pdbx_strand_id
1 'polypeptide(L)'
;MSRSGGARAPDDQTKLKKQLNELMKLEENKFCADCGCRGPRWASINLGVFICIACSGIHRSLGVHLTFVRSVNLDSWTSEQVQQMQRWGNARAKAYYEANVPRDYRIPTEHSSVREKEMWIREKYERKRFVGEAPRGENDERASRRKKHSSDEDED
;
A
#
# COMPACT_ATOMS: atom_id res chain seq x y z
N MET A 1 -8.22 -7.54 41.54
CA MET A 1 -8.86 -6.68 40.51
C MET A 1 -8.66 -7.34 39.16
N SER A 2 -9.71 -7.97 38.65
CA SER A 2 -9.71 -8.81 37.45
C SER A 2 -9.43 -8.00 36.18
N ARG A 3 -8.38 -8.36 35.43
CA ARG A 3 -8.21 -7.90 34.05
C ARG A 3 -8.94 -8.89 33.14
N SER A 4 -10.14 -8.53 32.74
CA SER A 4 -10.92 -9.19 31.70
C SER A 4 -10.21 -9.04 30.35
N GLY A 5 -9.43 -10.05 29.96
CA GLY A 5 -9.02 -10.26 28.59
C GLY A 5 -10.23 -10.71 27.76
N GLY A 6 -11.09 -9.77 27.39
CA GLY A 6 -12.21 -10.03 26.49
C GLY A 6 -11.68 -10.28 25.07
N ALA A 7 -11.89 -11.49 24.54
CA ALA A 7 -11.64 -11.77 23.13
C ALA A 7 -12.44 -10.78 22.28
N ARG A 8 -11.77 -10.05 21.38
CA ARG A 8 -12.47 -9.20 20.40
C ARG A 8 -13.36 -10.11 19.55
N ALA A 9 -14.58 -9.64 19.27
CA ALA A 9 -15.48 -10.33 18.34
C ALA A 9 -14.77 -10.49 16.97
N PRO A 10 -14.98 -11.62 16.27
CA PRO A 10 -14.40 -11.84 14.95
C PRO A 10 -14.90 -10.80 13.94
N ASP A 11 -14.00 -10.38 13.04
CA ASP A 11 -14.30 -9.40 12.00
C ASP A 11 -15.35 -9.92 11.00
N ASP A 12 -16.32 -9.07 10.63
CA ASP A 12 -17.29 -9.35 9.55
C ASP A 12 -16.59 -9.35 8.18
N GLN A 13 -16.27 -10.55 7.70
CA GLN A 13 -15.59 -10.75 6.43
C GLN A 13 -16.39 -10.23 5.23
N THR A 14 -17.73 -10.24 5.28
CA THR A 14 -18.56 -9.73 4.18
C THR A 14 -18.38 -8.22 4.03
N LYS A 15 -18.40 -7.51 5.16
CA LYS A 15 -18.16 -6.07 5.21
C LYS A 15 -16.75 -5.72 4.74
N LEU A 16 -15.73 -6.43 5.23
CA LEU A 16 -14.33 -6.17 4.86
C LEU A 16 -14.07 -6.42 3.37
N LYS A 17 -14.59 -7.52 2.82
CA LYS A 17 -14.49 -7.80 1.37
C LYS A 17 -15.19 -6.74 0.52
N LYS A 18 -16.34 -6.23 0.97
CA LYS A 18 -17.00 -5.10 0.29
C LYS A 18 -16.11 -3.86 0.28
N GLN A 19 -15.48 -3.50 1.40
CA GLN A 19 -14.57 -2.36 1.48
C GLN A 19 -13.34 -2.51 0.57
N LEU A 20 -12.72 -3.70 0.54
CA LEU A 20 -11.61 -3.98 -0.38
C LEU A 20 -12.03 -3.85 -1.85
N ASN A 21 -13.21 -4.35 -2.21
CA ASN A 21 -13.74 -4.22 -3.56
C ASN A 21 -13.98 -2.75 -3.96
N GLU A 22 -14.42 -1.89 -3.03
CA GLU A 22 -14.52 -0.45 -3.30
C GLU A 22 -13.13 0.18 -3.53
N LEU A 23 -12.11 -0.19 -2.75
CA LEU A 23 -10.75 0.28 -2.97
C LEU A 23 -10.22 -0.11 -4.35
N MET A 24 -10.52 -1.30 -4.84
CA MET A 24 -10.09 -1.77 -6.16
C MET A 24 -10.73 -0.99 -7.32
N LYS A 25 -11.80 -0.20 -7.08
CA LYS A 25 -12.40 0.66 -8.09
C LYS A 25 -11.65 1.98 -8.28
N LEU A 26 -10.76 2.35 -7.36
CA LEU A 26 -9.91 3.53 -7.49
C LEU A 26 -8.95 3.35 -8.68
N GLU A 27 -8.69 4.43 -9.42
CA GLU A 27 -8.05 4.36 -10.74
C GLU A 27 -6.67 3.68 -10.69
N GLU A 28 -5.83 4.07 -9.74
CA GLU A 28 -4.49 3.51 -9.56
C GLU A 28 -4.51 2.06 -9.06
N ASN A 29 -5.58 1.65 -8.37
CA ASN A 29 -5.74 0.29 -7.87
C ASN A 29 -6.25 -0.69 -8.95
N LYS A 30 -6.72 -0.18 -10.10
CA LYS A 30 -7.11 -1.01 -11.25
C LYS A 30 -5.91 -1.66 -11.96
N PHE A 31 -4.69 -1.22 -11.64
CA PHE A 31 -3.46 -1.70 -12.24
C PHE A 31 -2.50 -2.20 -11.17
N CYS A 32 -1.76 -3.26 -11.47
CA CYS A 32 -0.73 -3.82 -10.60
C CYS A 32 0.32 -2.75 -10.29
N ALA A 33 0.64 -2.58 -9.01
CA ALA A 33 1.60 -1.59 -8.53
C ALA A 33 3.03 -1.76 -9.08
N ASP A 34 3.36 -2.93 -9.63
CA ASP A 34 4.74 -3.24 -10.04
C ASP A 34 4.93 -3.36 -11.55
N CYS A 35 3.93 -3.85 -12.28
CA CYS A 35 4.04 -4.11 -13.72
C CYS A 35 2.91 -3.50 -14.57
N GLY A 36 1.95 -2.82 -13.94
CA GLY A 36 0.82 -2.20 -14.64
C GLY A 36 -0.22 -3.17 -15.21
N CYS A 37 -0.10 -4.48 -14.96
CA CYS A 37 -1.12 -5.47 -15.35
C CYS A 37 -2.51 -5.09 -14.79
N ARG A 38 -3.56 -5.18 -15.62
CA ARG A 38 -4.93 -4.81 -15.24
C ARG A 38 -5.55 -5.80 -14.26
N GLY A 39 -6.39 -5.28 -13.36
CA GLY A 39 -7.21 -6.07 -12.44
C GLY A 39 -6.42 -6.89 -11.41
N PRO A 40 -5.48 -6.30 -10.65
CA PRO A 40 -4.74 -7.02 -9.62
C PRO A 40 -5.69 -7.64 -8.57
N ARG A 41 -5.56 -8.96 -8.31
CA ARG A 41 -6.40 -9.67 -7.31
C ARG A 41 -5.64 -10.09 -6.04
N TRP A 42 -4.41 -9.62 -5.90
CA TRP A 42 -3.54 -9.85 -4.75
C TRP A 42 -3.14 -8.51 -4.15
N ALA A 43 -2.69 -8.52 -2.90
CA ALA A 43 -2.20 -7.35 -2.21
C ALA A 43 -1.01 -7.69 -1.32
N SER A 44 -0.11 -6.72 -1.14
CA SER A 44 0.86 -6.72 -0.05
C SER A 44 0.35 -5.78 1.05
N ILE A 45 -0.02 -6.35 2.20
CA ILE A 45 -0.70 -5.60 3.27
C ILE A 45 0.22 -4.52 3.84
N ASN A 46 1.42 -4.88 4.29
CA ASN A 46 2.32 -3.96 4.97
C ASN A 46 2.81 -2.84 4.04
N LEU A 47 2.96 -3.13 2.74
CA LEU A 47 3.31 -2.13 1.72
C LEU A 47 2.10 -1.31 1.25
N GLY A 48 0.88 -1.83 1.44
CA GLY A 48 -0.36 -1.14 1.09
C GLY A 48 -0.66 -1.10 -0.42
N VAL A 49 -0.21 -2.12 -1.17
CA VAL A 49 -0.31 -2.17 -2.64
C VAL A 49 -1.15 -3.34 -3.16
N PHE A 50 -1.87 -3.13 -4.25
CA PHE A 50 -2.53 -4.16 -5.05
C PHE A 50 -1.63 -4.61 -6.21
N ILE A 51 -1.44 -5.91 -6.33
CA ILE A 51 -0.51 -6.55 -7.27
C ILE A 51 -1.17 -7.72 -8.02
N CYS A 52 -0.65 -8.05 -9.20
CA CYS A 52 -1.13 -9.19 -9.97
C CYS A 52 -0.58 -10.52 -9.41
N ILE A 53 -1.09 -11.64 -9.92
CA ILE A 53 -0.65 -12.98 -9.49
C ILE A 53 0.85 -13.24 -9.74
N ALA A 54 1.39 -12.75 -10.87
CA ALA A 54 2.81 -12.92 -11.18
C ALA A 54 3.71 -12.15 -10.20
N CYS A 55 3.40 -10.88 -9.95
CA CYS A 55 4.14 -10.05 -8.99
C CYS A 55 3.95 -10.56 -7.56
N SER A 56 2.79 -11.10 -7.19
CA SER A 56 2.58 -11.68 -5.87
C SER A 56 3.48 -12.90 -5.61
N GLY A 57 3.79 -13.69 -6.65
CA GLY A 57 4.79 -14.76 -6.57
C GLY A 57 6.20 -14.24 -6.26
N ILE A 58 6.61 -13.15 -6.90
CA ILE A 58 7.89 -12.49 -6.63
C ILE A 58 7.93 -11.89 -5.23
N HIS A 59 6.86 -11.22 -4.79
CA HIS A 59 6.78 -10.72 -3.42
C HIS A 59 6.95 -11.86 -2.40
N ARG A 60 6.38 -13.04 -2.63
CA ARG A 60 6.58 -14.19 -1.74
C ARG A 60 8.05 -14.64 -1.65
N SER A 61 8.82 -14.55 -2.73
CA SER A 61 10.25 -14.94 -2.72
C SER A 61 11.16 -13.94 -1.99
N LEU A 62 10.69 -12.70 -1.74
CA LEU A 62 11.39 -11.75 -0.88
C LEU A 62 11.37 -12.16 0.60
N GLY A 63 10.33 -12.88 1.01
CA GLY A 63 10.13 -13.32 2.39
C GLY A 63 9.28 -12.36 3.23
N VAL A 64 8.73 -12.92 4.32
CA VAL A 64 7.71 -12.27 5.15
C VAL A 64 8.20 -11.03 5.87
N HIS A 65 9.48 -10.94 6.20
CA HIS A 65 10.06 -9.74 6.83
C HIS A 65 9.97 -8.48 5.95
N LEU A 66 9.76 -8.63 4.64
CA LEU A 66 9.62 -7.52 3.69
C LEU A 66 8.18 -7.30 3.22
N THR A 67 7.42 -8.38 2.97
CA THR A 67 6.10 -8.27 2.36
C THR A 67 5.14 -9.36 2.84
N PHE A 68 3.90 -8.95 3.14
CA PHE A 68 2.82 -9.83 3.56
C PHE A 68 1.75 -9.93 2.48
N VAL A 69 1.81 -11.00 1.69
CA VAL A 69 0.92 -11.21 0.54
C VAL A 69 -0.40 -11.87 0.96
N ARG A 70 -1.52 -11.32 0.48
CA ARG A 70 -2.88 -11.88 0.61
C ARG A 70 -3.64 -11.84 -0.71
N SER A 71 -4.48 -12.83 -0.95
CA SER A 71 -5.53 -12.78 -1.96
C SER A 71 -6.63 -11.86 -1.47
N VAL A 72 -7.09 -10.95 -2.34
CA VAL A 72 -8.17 -10.02 -1.97
C VAL A 72 -9.49 -10.77 -1.72
N ASN A 73 -9.76 -11.86 -2.46
CA ASN A 73 -11.04 -12.57 -2.35
C ASN A 73 -10.96 -13.85 -1.50
N LEU A 74 -9.84 -14.57 -1.60
CA LEU A 74 -9.73 -15.95 -1.09
C LEU A 74 -9.26 -15.99 0.37
N ASP A 75 -8.54 -14.98 0.83
CA ASP A 75 -8.06 -14.93 2.21
C ASP A 75 -9.03 -14.18 3.12
N SER A 76 -8.95 -14.48 4.42
CA SER A 76 -9.57 -13.66 5.47
C SER A 76 -8.75 -12.42 5.74
N TRP A 77 -9.45 -11.32 6.03
CA TRP A 77 -8.86 -10.01 6.32
C TRP A 77 -9.25 -9.54 7.71
N THR A 78 -8.39 -8.74 8.34
CA THR A 78 -8.77 -8.02 9.56
C THR A 78 -9.14 -6.57 9.24
N SER A 79 -9.89 -5.94 10.14
CA SER A 79 -10.23 -4.52 10.03
C SER A 79 -8.99 -3.63 9.89
N GLU A 80 -7.91 -3.93 10.63
CA GLU A 80 -6.64 -3.19 10.57
C GLU A 80 -5.94 -3.37 9.21
N GLN A 81 -5.99 -4.56 8.63
CA GLN A 81 -5.40 -4.81 7.31
C GLN A 81 -6.14 -4.04 6.21
N VAL A 82 -7.48 -3.99 6.27
CA VAL A 82 -8.26 -3.18 5.33
C VAL A 82 -7.97 -1.69 5.50
N GLN A 83 -7.86 -1.20 6.74
CA GLN A 83 -7.47 0.19 7.03
C GLN A 83 -6.08 0.52 6.47
N GLN A 84 -5.12 -0.41 6.54
CA GLN A 84 -3.81 -0.23 5.91
C GLN A 84 -3.92 -0.05 4.40
N MET A 85 -4.76 -0.85 3.73
CA MET A 85 -5.03 -0.71 2.29
C MET A 85 -5.74 0.62 1.97
N GLN A 86 -6.65 1.09 2.82
CA GLN A 86 -7.30 2.41 2.68
C GLN A 86 -6.30 3.56 2.85
N ARG A 87 -5.38 3.44 3.81
CA ARG A 87 -4.37 4.44 4.12
C ARG A 87 -3.35 4.61 3.00
N TRP A 88 -3.01 3.53 2.30
CA TRP A 88 -2.01 3.57 1.23
C TRP A 88 -2.69 3.53 -0.14
N GLY A 89 -3.01 2.33 -0.62
CA GLY A 89 -3.38 2.12 -2.01
C GLY A 89 -2.22 2.43 -2.97
N ASN A 90 -2.42 2.07 -4.24
CA ASN A 90 -1.37 2.18 -5.25
C ASN A 90 -0.99 3.64 -5.54
N ALA A 91 -1.92 4.58 -5.41
CA ALA A 91 -1.64 6.01 -5.62
C ALA A 91 -0.59 6.53 -4.63
N ARG A 92 -0.81 6.39 -3.31
CA ARG A 92 0.14 6.84 -2.29
C ARG A 92 1.41 6.00 -2.28
N ALA A 93 1.27 4.69 -2.52
CA ALA A 93 2.44 3.81 -2.64
C ALA A 93 3.33 4.21 -3.81
N LYS A 94 2.78 4.58 -4.97
CA LYS A 94 3.55 5.10 -6.11
C LYS A 94 4.24 6.42 -5.75
N ALA A 95 3.50 7.36 -5.15
CA ALA A 95 4.08 8.64 -4.72
C ALA A 95 5.23 8.49 -3.71
N TYR A 96 5.23 7.42 -2.91
CA TYR A 96 6.29 7.14 -1.95
C TYR A 96 7.41 6.27 -2.54
N TYR A 97 7.11 5.05 -2.99
CA TYR A 97 8.11 4.06 -3.42
C TYR A 97 8.71 4.35 -4.80
N GLU A 98 8.09 5.22 -5.60
CA GLU A 98 8.57 5.61 -6.93
C GLU A 98 8.89 7.11 -7.03
N ALA A 99 9.01 7.81 -5.89
CA ALA A 99 9.19 9.27 -5.84
C ALA A 99 10.44 9.74 -6.61
N ASN A 100 11.52 8.97 -6.49
CA ASN A 100 12.84 9.32 -7.00
C ASN A 100 13.28 8.42 -8.16
N VAL A 101 12.33 7.86 -8.91
CA VAL A 101 12.64 7.06 -10.11
C VAL A 101 13.17 7.99 -11.20
N PRO A 102 14.40 7.78 -11.72
CA PRO A 102 14.91 8.57 -12.84
C PRO A 102 14.01 8.47 -14.06
N ARG A 103 13.89 9.56 -14.83
CA ARG A 103 12.98 9.62 -16.00
C ARG A 103 13.31 8.57 -17.07
N ASP A 104 14.57 8.17 -17.16
CA ASP A 104 15.11 7.18 -18.09
C ASP A 104 15.12 5.75 -17.51
N TYR A 105 14.71 5.58 -16.25
CA TYR A 105 14.64 4.26 -15.63
C TYR A 105 13.49 3.45 -16.22
N ARG A 106 13.80 2.26 -16.73
CA ARG A 106 12.80 1.37 -17.35
C ARG A 106 12.02 0.59 -16.30
N ILE A 107 10.80 1.03 -16.03
CA ILE A 107 9.82 0.28 -15.22
C ILE A 107 9.29 -0.91 -16.04
N PRO A 108 9.22 -2.14 -15.49
CA PRO A 108 8.71 -3.30 -16.20
C PRO A 108 7.21 -3.17 -16.49
N THR A 109 6.77 -3.87 -17.54
CA THR A 109 5.37 -3.95 -17.94
C THR A 109 4.80 -5.34 -17.67
N GLU A 110 3.52 -5.54 -17.95
CA GLU A 110 2.88 -6.86 -17.88
C GLU A 110 3.59 -7.91 -18.75
N HIS A 111 4.18 -7.50 -19.87
CA HIS A 111 4.88 -8.39 -20.81
C HIS A 111 6.39 -8.52 -20.54
N SER A 112 6.93 -7.76 -19.58
CA SER A 112 8.33 -7.91 -19.17
C SER A 112 8.59 -9.29 -18.55
N SER A 113 9.83 -9.74 -18.69
CA SER A 113 10.29 -11.02 -18.14
C SER A 113 10.17 -11.05 -16.62
N VAL A 114 10.12 -12.26 -16.06
CA VAL A 114 10.10 -12.45 -14.59
C VAL A 114 11.31 -11.79 -13.94
N ARG A 115 12.49 -11.89 -14.57
CA ARG A 115 13.74 -11.29 -14.07
C ARG A 115 13.67 -9.76 -14.00
N GLU A 116 13.12 -9.10 -15.02
CA GLU A 116 12.94 -7.64 -15.01
C GLU A 116 11.95 -7.21 -13.91
N LYS A 117 10.84 -7.94 -13.75
CA LYS A 117 9.88 -7.69 -12.67
C LYS A 117 10.49 -7.90 -11.29
N GLU A 118 11.28 -8.96 -11.10
CA GLU A 118 11.96 -9.24 -9.84
C GLU A 118 12.97 -8.15 -9.49
N MET A 119 13.80 -7.75 -10.44
CA MET A 119 14.77 -6.67 -10.24
C MET A 119 14.06 -5.40 -9.79
N TRP A 120 13.00 -4.99 -10.49
CA TRP A 120 12.21 -3.82 -10.13
C TRP A 120 11.63 -3.91 -8.71
N ILE A 121 10.96 -5.01 -8.39
CA ILE A 121 10.32 -5.21 -7.07
C ILE A 121 11.36 -5.17 -5.95
N ARG A 122 12.55 -5.75 -6.14
CA ARG A 122 13.65 -5.70 -5.18
C ARG A 122 14.25 -4.30 -5.02
N GLU A 123 14.50 -3.59 -6.12
CA GLU A 123 14.98 -2.20 -6.06
C GLU A 123 13.98 -1.28 -5.35
N LYS A 124 12.69 -1.48 -5.62
CA LYS A 124 11.58 -0.69 -5.09
C LYS A 124 11.34 -0.92 -3.59
N TYR A 125 11.25 -2.17 -3.12
CA TYR A 125 10.80 -2.47 -1.76
C TYR A 125 11.89 -3.00 -0.82
N GLU A 126 12.83 -3.81 -1.32
CA GLU A 126 13.93 -4.37 -0.51
C GLU A 126 15.04 -3.33 -0.32
N ARG A 127 15.52 -2.75 -1.43
CA ARG A 127 16.58 -1.71 -1.40
C ARG A 127 16.04 -0.30 -1.13
N LYS A 128 14.72 -0.09 -1.30
CA LYS A 128 14.07 1.21 -1.14
C LYS A 128 14.76 2.32 -1.94
N ARG A 129 15.24 2.00 -3.15
CA ARG A 129 16.13 2.87 -3.93
C ARG A 129 15.49 4.20 -4.34
N PHE A 130 14.17 4.22 -4.48
CA PHE A 130 13.44 5.36 -5.04
C PHE A 130 12.48 6.01 -4.04
N VAL A 131 12.59 5.69 -2.75
CA VAL A 131 11.64 6.21 -1.73
C VAL A 131 11.76 7.72 -1.58
N GLY A 132 10.62 8.40 -1.50
CA GLY A 132 10.52 9.83 -1.19
C GLY A 132 10.30 10.09 0.30
N GLU A 133 9.92 11.32 0.63
CA GLU A 133 9.44 11.63 1.98
C GLU A 133 8.20 10.78 2.30
N ALA A 134 8.15 10.21 3.51
CA ALA A 134 7.00 9.43 3.93
C ALA A 134 5.72 10.30 3.87
N PRO A 135 4.57 9.75 3.44
CA PRO A 135 3.33 10.50 3.43
C PRO A 135 3.02 11.02 4.83
N ARG A 136 3.01 12.35 5.00
CA ARG A 136 2.61 13.01 6.25
C ARG A 136 1.23 12.49 6.64
N GLY A 137 1.06 12.04 7.88
CA GLY A 137 -0.23 11.52 8.33
C GLY A 137 -1.28 12.63 8.34
N GLU A 138 -2.57 12.31 8.18
CA GLU A 138 -3.68 13.29 8.27
C GLU A 138 -3.63 14.14 9.57
N ASN A 139 -3.04 13.60 10.63
CA ASN A 139 -2.78 14.32 11.88
C ASN A 139 -1.72 15.42 11.76
N ASP A 140 -0.70 15.26 10.90
CA ASP A 140 0.34 16.26 10.66
C ASP A 140 -0.21 17.43 9.82
N GLU A 141 -1.12 17.16 8.88
CA GLU A 141 -1.79 18.20 8.08
C GLU A 141 -2.72 19.07 8.93
N ARG A 142 -3.45 18.47 9.89
CA ARG A 142 -4.29 19.23 10.83
C ARG A 142 -3.46 20.03 11.83
N ALA A 143 -2.31 19.50 12.27
CA ALA A 143 -1.38 20.21 13.14
C ALA A 143 -0.67 21.37 12.42
N SER A 144 -0.30 21.19 11.15
CA SER A 144 0.33 22.24 10.33
C SER A 144 -0.66 23.33 9.91
N ARG A 145 -1.93 22.99 9.61
CA ARG A 145 -2.99 24.00 9.41
C ARG A 145 -3.30 24.80 10.68
N ARG A 146 -3.27 24.17 11.86
CA ARG A 146 -3.45 24.86 13.14
C ARG A 146 -2.29 25.81 13.48
N LYS A 147 -1.05 25.44 13.17
CA LYS A 147 0.12 26.31 13.35
C LYS A 147 0.14 27.50 12.40
N LYS A 148 -0.40 27.35 11.18
CA LYS A 148 -0.50 28.44 10.21
C LYS A 148 -1.59 29.47 10.56
N HIS A 149 -2.62 29.08 11.31
CA HIS A 149 -3.68 30.00 11.74
C HIS A 149 -3.31 30.79 13.01
N SER A 150 -2.44 30.25 13.88
CA SER A 150 -2.00 30.96 15.09
C SER A 150 -0.85 31.95 14.86
N SER A 151 -0.23 31.95 13.69
CA SER A 151 0.85 32.91 13.34
C SER A 151 0.34 34.20 12.72
N ASP A 152 -0.94 34.24 12.33
CA ASP A 152 -1.56 35.37 11.63
C ASP A 152 -2.35 36.29 12.61
N GLU A 153 -2.40 35.97 13.91
CA GLU A 153 -3.15 36.72 14.94
C GLU A 153 -2.26 37.57 15.88
N ASP A 154 -0.93 37.60 15.68
CA ASP A 154 0.03 38.30 16.56
C ASP A 154 0.67 39.56 15.90
N GLU A 155 0.13 40.06 14.78
CA GLU A 155 0.51 41.35 14.18
C GLU A 155 -0.64 42.38 14.32
N ASP A 156 -0.84 42.92 15.53
CA ASP A 156 -1.51 44.21 15.80
C ASP A 156 -1.04 44.82 17.12
#